data_AF-E4WR83-F1
#
_entry.id   AF-E4WR83-F1
#
_cell.length_a   1.000
_cell.length_b   1.000
_cell.length_c   1.000
_cell.angle_alpha   90.00
_cell.angle_beta   90.00
_cell.angle_gamma   90.00
#
_symmetry.space_group_name_H-M   'P 1'
#
loop_
_entity.id
_entity.type
_entity.pdbx_description
1 polymer ?
#
loop_
_entity_poly.entity_id
_entity_poly.type
_entity_poly.pdbx_seq_one_letter_code
_entity_poly.pdbx_strand_id
1 'polypeptide(L)'
;MVGEAVDRHLFALCVASRGLNIEHEFLNKYRNAKWENVSGWELSTSCAPVGLGELYDPKKYHHLATIFTGFGWTNGFGIAYLIGDEMLTFCVASSKHQNLDSQHFCNILAESLLEISALFE
;
A
#
# COMPACT_ATOMS: atom_id res chain seq x y z
N MET A 1 -2.44 -16.41 -1.90
CA MET A 1 -1.61 -16.15 -0.69
C MET A 1 -1.31 -17.49 -0.02
N VAL A 2 -0.13 -18.07 -0.26
CA VAL A 2 0.24 -19.42 0.23
C VAL A 2 1.24 -19.42 1.38
N GLY A 3 1.58 -18.24 1.92
CA GLY A 3 2.46 -18.12 3.09
C GLY A 3 3.96 -18.17 2.82
N GLU A 4 4.38 -18.10 1.55
CA GLU A 4 5.80 -18.20 1.15
C GLU A 4 6.54 -16.84 1.12
N ALA A 5 5.88 -15.75 1.52
CA ALA A 5 6.50 -14.43 1.62
C ALA A 5 7.41 -14.32 2.86
N VAL A 6 8.46 -13.49 2.76
CA VAL A 6 9.56 -13.49 3.73
C VAL A 6 9.32 -12.58 4.93
N ASP A 7 8.54 -11.50 4.81
CA ASP A 7 8.42 -10.46 5.84
C ASP A 7 7.99 -11.01 7.20
N ARG A 8 6.95 -11.86 7.22
CA ARG A 8 6.45 -12.45 8.47
C ARG A 8 7.40 -13.50 9.04
N HIS A 9 8.13 -14.23 8.19
CA HIS A 9 9.14 -15.17 8.63
C HIS A 9 10.33 -14.44 9.27
N LEU A 10 10.87 -13.41 8.60
CA LEU A 10 11.96 -12.59 9.13
C LEU A 10 11.56 -11.85 10.41
N PHE A 11 10.33 -11.34 10.48
CA PHE A 11 9.78 -10.76 11.70
C PHE A 11 9.76 -11.77 12.85
N ALA A 12 9.28 -13.00 12.63
CA ALA A 12 9.26 -14.04 13.65
C ALA A 12 10.68 -14.39 14.15
N LEU A 13 11.65 -14.50 13.25
CA LEU A 13 13.06 -14.71 13.61
C LEU A 13 13.62 -13.57 14.46
N CYS A 14 13.29 -12.32 14.14
CA CYS A 14 13.68 -11.16 14.94
C CYS A 14 13.11 -11.21 16.37
N VAL A 15 11.82 -11.58 16.50
CA VAL A 15 11.15 -11.72 17.81
C VAL A 15 11.78 -12.85 18.62
N ALA A 16 12.03 -14.01 18.01
CA ALA A 16 12.66 -15.15 18.67
C ALA A 16 14.10 -14.83 19.12
N SER A 17 14.91 -14.22 18.25
CA SER A 17 16.29 -13.80 18.54
C SER A 17 16.34 -12.86 19.75
N ARG A 18 15.42 -11.88 19.80
CA ARG A 18 15.30 -10.95 20.92
C ARG A 18 14.88 -11.65 22.21
N GLY A 19 13.93 -12.58 22.16
CA GLY A 19 13.49 -13.34 23.33
C GLY A 19 14.57 -14.26 23.91
N LEU A 20 15.47 -14.75 23.06
CA LEU A 20 16.59 -15.62 23.45
C LEU A 20 17.88 -14.85 23.78
N ASN A 21 17.88 -13.51 23.69
CA ASN A 21 19.09 -12.66 23.80
C ASN A 21 20.21 -13.09 22.84
N ILE A 22 19.85 -13.55 21.64
CA ILE A 22 20.80 -13.87 20.57
C ILE A 22 20.92 -12.65 19.67
N GLU A 23 22.16 -12.24 19.41
CA GLU A 23 22.48 -11.20 18.44
C GLU A 23 22.89 -11.87 17.11
N HIS A 24 22.14 -11.61 16.05
CA HIS A 24 22.43 -12.14 14.72
C HIS A 24 22.66 -10.98 13.74
N GLU A 25 23.83 -10.92 13.11
CA GLU A 25 24.25 -9.81 12.24
C GLU A 25 23.22 -9.48 11.17
N PHE A 26 22.74 -10.49 10.44
CA PHE A 26 21.71 -10.31 9.41
C PHE A 26 20.38 -9.76 9.97
N LEU A 27 19.90 -10.26 11.11
CA LEU A 27 18.63 -9.81 11.68
C LEU A 27 18.76 -8.39 12.25
N ASN A 28 19.94 -8.02 12.75
CA ASN A 28 20.24 -6.65 13.15
C ASN A 28 20.27 -5.72 11.95
N LYS A 29 20.91 -6.14 10.86
CA LYS A 29 20.89 -5.38 9.61
C LYS A 29 19.46 -5.23 9.09
N TYR A 30 18.66 -6.29 9.08
CA TYR A 30 17.26 -6.25 8.63
C TYR A 30 16.40 -5.29 9.48
N ARG A 31 16.50 -5.36 10.81
CA ARG A 31 15.74 -4.48 11.72
C ARG A 31 16.15 -3.02 11.61
N ASN A 32 17.44 -2.77 11.41
CA ASN A 32 18.00 -1.43 11.32
C ASN A 32 18.12 -0.94 9.88
N ALA A 33 17.64 -1.73 8.90
CA ALA A 33 17.61 -1.35 7.51
C ALA A 33 16.67 -0.14 7.37
N LYS A 34 17.23 1.04 7.55
CA LYS A 34 16.88 2.15 6.68
C LYS A 34 17.38 1.70 5.33
N TRP A 35 16.48 1.60 4.36
CA TRP A 35 16.87 1.22 3.02
C TRP A 35 17.78 2.34 2.48
N GLU A 36 19.09 2.24 2.71
CA GLU A 36 20.09 3.30 2.49
C GLU A 36 20.15 3.75 1.02
N ASN A 37 19.61 2.93 0.11
CA ASN A 37 19.49 3.19 -1.32
C ASN A 37 18.04 3.44 -1.80
N VAL A 38 17.07 3.53 -0.89
CA VAL A 38 15.69 3.92 -1.23
C VAL A 38 15.54 5.39 -0.87
N SER A 39 15.65 6.25 -1.88
CA SER A 39 15.43 7.68 -1.73
C SER A 39 13.96 7.99 -1.49
N GLY A 40 13.70 8.89 -0.54
CA GLY A 40 12.60 9.85 -0.65
C GLY A 40 11.44 9.65 0.31
N TRP A 41 10.83 8.48 0.36
CA TRP A 41 9.58 8.25 1.09
C TRP A 41 9.07 6.81 0.89
N GLU A 42 8.17 6.34 1.75
CA GLU A 42 7.60 4.98 1.70
C GLU A 42 6.31 4.92 0.86
N LEU A 43 6.13 3.86 0.07
CA LEU A 43 4.85 3.57 -0.57
C LEU A 43 4.19 2.38 0.13
N SER A 44 2.99 2.59 0.64
CA SER A 44 2.20 1.52 1.25
C SER A 44 0.86 1.42 0.53
N THR A 45 0.49 0.22 0.08
CA THR A 45 -0.69 0.01 -0.76
C THR A 45 -1.61 -1.10 -0.23
N SER A 46 -2.91 -0.97 -0.50
CA SER A 46 -3.89 -2.02 -0.23
C SER A 46 -5.00 -2.03 -1.26
N CYS A 47 -5.39 -3.23 -1.70
CA CYS A 47 -6.61 -3.43 -2.48
C CYS A 47 -7.77 -3.68 -1.51
N ALA A 48 -8.79 -2.82 -1.55
CA ALA A 48 -10.03 -3.06 -0.85
C ALA A 48 -10.88 -4.06 -1.64
N PRO A 49 -11.45 -5.08 -0.98
CA PRO A 49 -12.33 -6.00 -1.66
C PRO A 49 -13.56 -5.25 -2.20
N VAL A 50 -13.86 -5.46 -3.47
CA VAL A 50 -15.15 -5.12 -4.07
C VAL A 50 -16.19 -6.05 -3.46
N GLY A 51 -17.09 -5.51 -2.65
CA GLY A 51 -18.23 -6.26 -2.13
C GLY A 51 -18.22 -6.44 -0.61
N LEU A 52 -18.90 -5.53 0.08
CA LEU A 52 -19.56 -5.82 1.36
C LEU A 52 -20.85 -6.66 1.14
N GLY A 53 -20.84 -7.63 0.22
CA GLY A 53 -22.06 -8.33 -0.20
C GLY A 53 -23.13 -7.41 -0.82
N GLU A 54 -24.41 -7.77 -0.68
CA GLU A 54 -25.57 -7.09 -1.30
C GLU A 54 -25.76 -5.60 -0.93
N LEU A 55 -24.98 -5.09 0.04
CA LEU A 55 -25.01 -3.68 0.46
C LEU A 55 -24.18 -2.76 -0.44
N TYR A 56 -23.29 -3.32 -1.28
CA TYR A 56 -22.45 -2.55 -2.20
C TYR A 56 -22.94 -2.73 -3.64
N ASP A 57 -24.19 -2.31 -3.91
CA ASP A 57 -24.63 -2.00 -5.26
C ASP A 57 -24.35 -0.50 -5.51
N PRO A 58 -23.24 -0.14 -6.19
CA PRO A 58 -22.91 1.25 -6.48
C PRO A 58 -23.95 1.94 -7.36
N LYS A 59 -24.81 1.20 -8.10
CA LYS A 59 -25.96 1.78 -8.84
C LYS A 59 -27.12 2.13 -7.91
N LYS A 60 -27.27 1.43 -6.80
CA LYS A 60 -28.34 1.66 -5.80
C LYS A 60 -27.93 2.65 -4.72
N TYR A 61 -26.65 2.64 -4.34
CA TYR A 61 -26.10 3.46 -3.25
C TYR A 61 -24.81 4.17 -3.67
N HIS A 62 -24.89 5.01 -4.69
CA HIS A 62 -23.76 5.79 -5.24
C HIS A 62 -22.91 6.53 -4.17
N HIS A 63 -23.54 6.99 -3.09
CA HIS A 63 -22.88 7.72 -2.00
C HIS A 63 -22.04 6.83 -1.05
N LEU A 64 -22.24 5.50 -1.07
CA LEU A 64 -21.45 4.55 -0.28
C LEU A 64 -20.18 4.09 -1.00
N ALA A 65 -20.04 4.41 -2.29
CA ALA A 65 -18.86 4.05 -3.09
C ALA A 65 -17.55 4.59 -2.49
N THR A 66 -17.61 5.74 -1.82
CA THR A 66 -16.48 6.48 -1.23
C THR A 66 -16.14 6.09 0.22
N ILE A 67 -16.88 5.18 0.86
CA ILE A 67 -16.68 4.87 2.30
C ILE A 67 -15.39 4.11 2.58
N PHE A 68 -14.81 3.48 1.56
CA PHE A 68 -13.77 2.49 1.76
C PHE A 68 -12.42 3.07 1.41
N THR A 69 -11.76 3.64 2.42
CA THR A 69 -10.40 3.25 2.86
C THR A 69 -9.66 4.42 3.50
N GLY A 70 -9.54 4.39 4.83
CA GLY A 70 -8.56 5.20 5.53
C GLY A 70 -7.21 4.50 5.50
N PHE A 71 -6.14 5.23 5.15
CA PHE A 71 -4.77 4.73 5.29
C PHE A 71 -4.17 5.21 6.61
N GLY A 72 -3.40 4.34 7.28
CA GLY A 72 -2.66 4.71 8.49
C GLY A 72 -1.50 5.67 8.21
N TRP A 73 -0.77 6.06 9.26
CA TRP A 73 0.44 6.89 9.09
C TRP A 73 1.48 6.17 8.24
N THR A 74 2.01 6.84 7.22
CA THR A 74 3.14 6.40 6.42
C THR A 74 4.20 7.50 6.39
N ASN A 75 5.47 7.14 6.24
CA ASN A 75 6.51 8.11 5.92
C ASN A 75 6.60 8.34 4.40
N GLY A 76 5.45 8.52 3.73
CA GLY A 76 5.37 8.69 2.28
C GLY A 76 3.95 8.74 1.73
N PHE A 77 3.61 7.87 0.78
CA PHE A 77 2.25 7.73 0.27
C PHE A 77 1.56 6.47 0.80
N GLY A 78 0.30 6.62 1.19
CA GLY A 78 -0.62 5.54 1.48
C GLY A 78 -1.69 5.49 0.40
N ILE A 79 -1.80 4.38 -0.33
CA ILE A 79 -2.73 4.24 -1.43
C ILE A 79 -3.63 3.04 -1.20
N ALA A 80 -4.91 3.30 -1.06
CA ALA A 80 -5.90 2.25 -1.11
C ALA A 80 -6.67 2.35 -2.42
N TYR A 81 -7.02 1.20 -3.00
CA TYR A 81 -7.71 1.18 -4.28
C TYR A 81 -8.76 0.08 -4.35
N LEU A 82 -9.75 0.33 -5.19
CA LEU A 82 -10.85 -0.57 -5.48
C LEU A 82 -10.86 -0.83 -6.99
N ILE A 83 -10.91 -2.11 -7.36
CA ILE A 83 -11.06 -2.54 -8.75
C ILE A 83 -12.52 -2.92 -8.96
N GLY A 84 -13.31 -2.04 -9.59
CA GLY A 84 -14.65 -2.36 -10.05
C GLY A 84 -14.64 -2.85 -11.50
N ASP A 85 -15.81 -3.27 -12.01
CA ASP A 85 -15.96 -3.82 -13.36
C ASP A 85 -15.55 -2.83 -14.46
N GLU A 86 -15.97 -1.56 -14.33
CA GLU A 86 -15.72 -0.50 -15.32
C GLU A 86 -14.94 0.69 -14.74
N MET A 87 -14.54 0.62 -13.46
CA MET A 87 -13.96 1.76 -12.75
C MET A 87 -12.89 1.33 -11.75
N LEU A 88 -11.74 2.02 -11.79
CA LEU A 88 -10.73 1.97 -10.75
C LEU A 88 -10.88 3.20 -9.85
N THR A 89 -10.97 2.99 -8.54
CA THR A 89 -11.03 4.09 -7.55
C THR A 89 -9.79 4.06 -6.68
N PHE A 90 -9.16 5.22 -6.49
CA PHE A 90 -7.96 5.37 -5.66
C PHE A 90 -8.20 6.40 -4.54
N CYS A 91 -7.80 6.06 -3.33
CA CYS A 91 -7.70 6.95 -2.18
C CYS A 91 -6.20 7.14 -1.86
N VAL A 92 -5.67 8.34 -2.10
CA VAL A 92 -4.26 8.66 -1.92
C VAL A 92 -4.06 9.60 -0.73
N ALA A 93 -3.34 9.13 0.27
CA ALA A 93 -2.85 9.91 1.39
C ALA A 93 -1.34 10.17 1.24
N SER A 94 -0.86 11.34 1.64
CA SER A 94 0.57 11.67 1.63
C SER A 94 1.04 12.21 2.97
N SER A 95 2.30 11.95 3.28
CA SER A 95 2.96 12.48 4.47
C SER A 95 3.28 13.95 4.29
N LYS A 96 2.65 14.80 5.12
CA LYS A 96 2.98 16.23 5.18
C LYS A 96 4.42 16.49 5.61
N HIS A 97 5.01 15.60 6.42
CA HIS A 97 6.38 15.76 6.87
C HIS A 97 7.40 15.67 5.73
N GLN A 98 7.08 14.88 4.70
CA GLN A 98 7.92 14.68 3.52
C GLN A 98 7.64 15.71 2.40
N ASN A 99 6.77 16.69 2.63
CA ASN A 99 6.32 17.66 1.61
C ASN A 99 5.84 17.02 0.30
N LEU A 100 5.10 15.92 0.41
CA LEU A 100 4.60 15.16 -0.75
C LEU A 100 3.22 15.62 -1.20
N ASP A 101 3.06 15.73 -2.52
CA ASP A 101 1.81 16.16 -3.17
C ASP A 101 1.01 14.95 -3.67
N SER A 102 -0.10 14.65 -3.00
CA SER A 102 -1.01 13.58 -3.39
C SER A 102 -1.77 13.87 -4.67
N GLN A 103 -2.08 15.14 -4.98
CA GLN A 103 -2.78 15.49 -6.20
C GLN A 103 -1.87 15.30 -7.41
N HIS A 104 -0.62 15.72 -7.30
CA HIS A 104 0.38 15.46 -8.34
C HIS A 104 0.61 13.96 -8.55
N PHE A 105 0.70 13.19 -7.46
CA PHE A 105 0.81 11.73 -7.53
C PHE A 105 -0.39 11.11 -8.26
N CYS A 106 -1.62 11.54 -7.97
CA CYS A 106 -2.82 11.06 -8.66
C CYS A 106 -2.77 11.30 -10.18
N ASN A 107 -2.24 12.45 -10.61
CA ASN A 107 -2.12 12.75 -12.04
C ASN A 107 -1.13 11.79 -12.72
N ILE A 108 0.04 11.58 -12.12
CA ILE A 108 1.05 10.62 -12.62
C ILE A 108 0.47 9.21 -12.67
N LEU A 109 -0.27 8.80 -11.64
CA LEU A 109 -0.90 7.48 -11.58
C LEU A 109 -1.91 7.30 -12.72
N ALA A 110 -2.74 8.31 -12.98
CA ALA A 110 -3.72 8.27 -14.07
C ALA A 110 -3.04 8.20 -15.45
N GLU A 111 -2.01 9.02 -15.68
CA GLU A 111 -1.19 8.99 -16.90
C GLU A 111 -0.54 7.61 -17.09
N SER A 112 0.08 7.06 -16.04
CA SER A 112 0.73 5.75 -16.06
C SER A 112 -0.24 4.62 -16.42
N LEU A 113 -1.48 4.66 -15.92
CA LEU A 113 -2.50 3.66 -16.25
C LEU A 113 -2.95 3.76 -17.72
N LEU A 114 -3.07 4.97 -18.26
CA LEU A 114 -3.36 5.19 -19.68
C LEU A 114 -2.22 4.70 -20.57
N GLU A 115 -0.97 4.99 -20.21
CA GLU A 115 0.22 4.51 -20.91
C GLU A 115 0.29 2.98 -20.91
N ILE A 116 0.06 2.33 -19.75
CA ILE A 116 0.00 0.87 -19.65
C ILE A 116 -1.13 0.32 -20.54
N SER A 117 -2.31 0.94 -20.55
CA SER A 117 -3.44 0.52 -21.40
C SER A 117 -3.06 0.54 -22.87
N ALA A 118 -2.38 1.59 -23.33
CA ALA A 118 -1.95 1.74 -24.72
C ALA A 118 -0.93 0.67 -25.17
N LEU A 119 -0.27 -0.05 -24.25
CA LEU A 119 0.61 -1.18 -24.58
C LEU A 119 -0.17 -2.44 -25.01
N PHE A 120 -1.48 -2.50 -24.75
CA PHE A 120 -2.33 -3.64 -25.05
C PHE A 120 -3.36 -3.37 -26.17
N GLU A 121 -3.30 -2.19 -26.79
CA GLU A 121 -4.04 -1.82 -28.02
C GLU A 121 -3.24 -2.19 -29.28
#